data_AF-A0A0S7Y6K9-F1
#
_entry.id   AF-A0A0S7Y6K9-F1
#
_cell.length_a   1.000
_cell.length_b   1.000
_cell.length_c   1.000
_cell.angle_alpha   90.00
_cell.angle_beta   90.00
_cell.angle_gamma   90.00
#
_symmetry.space_group_name_H-M   'P 1'
#
loop_
_entity.id
_entity.type
_entity.pdbx_description
1 polymer ?
#
loop_
_entity_poly.entity_id
_entity_poly.type
_entity_poly.pdbx_seq_one_letter_code
_entity_poly.pdbx_strand_id
1 'polypeptide(L)'
;MALLEAEQRLRQKAEDLLKSPTHDVKHVDQVISFGLVLSEKYGGDPEVFKAAAYLHDLARNDPNFIGGDSARESARLARPILEG
;
A
#
# COMPACT_ATOMS: atom_id res chain seq x y z
N MET A 1 -7.72 19.35 2.66
CA MET A 1 -8.52 18.84 1.53
C MET A 1 -7.67 17.99 0.59
N ALA A 2 -6.56 18.51 0.03
CA ALA A 2 -5.67 17.75 -0.86
C ALA A 2 -5.13 16.41 -0.32
N LEU A 3 -4.87 16.32 1.01
CA LEU A 3 -4.33 15.09 1.63
C LEU A 3 -5.33 13.94 1.68
N LEU A 4 -6.61 14.26 1.95
CA LEU A 4 -7.68 13.27 1.98
C LEU A 4 -7.93 12.73 0.55
N GLU A 5 -7.82 13.61 -0.45
CA GLU A 5 -7.97 13.26 -1.86
C GLU A 5 -6.84 12.35 -2.35
N ALA A 6 -5.60 12.59 -1.91
CA ALA A 6 -4.46 11.72 -2.25
C ALA A 6 -4.60 10.33 -1.62
N GLU A 7 -5.00 10.25 -0.36
CA GLU A 7 -5.26 8.97 0.32
C GLU A 7 -6.39 8.19 -0.35
N GLN A 8 -7.52 8.85 -0.66
CA GLN A 8 -8.63 8.23 -1.37
C GLN A 8 -8.22 7.72 -2.75
N ARG A 9 -7.39 8.48 -3.47
CA ARG A 9 -6.83 8.05 -4.77
C ARG A 9 -6.00 6.77 -4.62
N LEU A 10 -5.11 6.72 -3.64
CA LEU A 10 -4.26 5.55 -3.39
C LEU A 10 -5.08 4.33 -2.96
N ARG A 11 -6.07 4.53 -2.08
CA ARG A 11 -6.99 3.47 -1.68
C ARG A 11 -7.77 2.91 -2.87
N GLN A 12 -8.30 3.78 -3.73
CA GLN A 12 -9.01 3.34 -4.93
C GLN A 12 -8.08 2.56 -5.88
N LYS A 13 -6.85 3.04 -6.08
CA LYS A 13 -5.85 2.32 -6.89
C LYS A 13 -5.54 0.94 -6.31
N ALA A 14 -5.39 0.84 -5.00
CA ALA A 14 -5.19 -0.44 -4.32
C ALA A 14 -6.40 -1.37 -4.53
N GLU A 15 -7.62 -0.86 -4.38
CA GLU A 15 -8.86 -1.62 -4.59
C GLU A 15 -9.02 -2.13 -6.04
N ASP A 16 -8.63 -1.32 -7.04
CA ASP A 16 -8.70 -1.71 -8.45
C ASP A 16 -7.65 -2.78 -8.82
N LEU A 17 -6.47 -2.72 -8.19
CA LEU A 17 -5.29 -3.50 -8.56
C LEU A 17 -5.12 -4.77 -7.73
N LEU A 18 -5.48 -4.77 -6.44
CA LEU A 18 -5.33 -5.92 -5.56
C LEU A 18 -6.51 -6.88 -5.72
N LYS A 19 -6.26 -8.03 -6.36
CA LYS A 19 -7.30 -9.02 -6.69
C LYS A 19 -7.16 -10.34 -5.92
N SER A 20 -6.20 -10.42 -5.02
CA SER A 20 -5.95 -11.61 -4.22
C SER A 20 -6.92 -11.72 -3.04
N PRO A 21 -7.52 -12.90 -2.77
CA PRO A 21 -8.43 -13.10 -1.63
C PRO A 21 -7.80 -12.82 -0.25
N THR A 22 -6.47 -12.88 -0.13
CA THR A 22 -5.75 -12.69 1.14
C THR A 22 -4.94 -11.39 1.20
N HIS A 23 -4.87 -10.65 0.08
CA HIS A 23 -4.11 -9.40 -0.04
C HIS A 23 -4.98 -8.30 -0.67
N ASP A 24 -6.27 -8.27 -0.36
CA ASP A 24 -7.21 -7.26 -0.85
C ASP A 24 -7.09 -5.93 -0.07
N VAL A 25 -7.91 -4.95 -0.43
CA VAL A 25 -7.91 -3.65 0.25
C VAL A 25 -8.28 -3.74 1.73
N LYS A 26 -9.04 -4.77 2.16
CA LYS A 26 -9.38 -4.96 3.58
C LYS A 26 -8.16 -5.40 4.37
N HIS A 27 -7.34 -6.29 3.80
CA HIS A 27 -6.03 -6.63 4.36
C HIS A 27 -5.18 -5.37 4.54
N VAL A 28 -5.10 -4.53 3.51
CA VAL A 28 -4.33 -3.28 3.56
C VAL A 28 -4.86 -2.30 4.61
N ASP A 29 -6.18 -2.12 4.71
CA ASP A 29 -6.81 -1.26 5.72
C ASP A 29 -6.45 -1.71 7.15
N GLN A 30 -6.33 -3.03 7.40
CA GLN A 30 -5.83 -3.56 8.67
C GLN A 30 -4.34 -3.26 8.91
N VAL A 31 -3.49 -3.42 7.89
CA VAL A 31 -2.06 -3.05 7.97
C VAL A 31 -1.90 -1.58 8.34
N ILE A 32 -2.68 -0.70 7.70
CA ILE A 32 -2.66 0.73 7.99
C ILE A 32 -3.09 1.01 9.43
N SER A 33 -4.20 0.39 9.88
CA SER A 33 -4.69 0.56 11.25
C SER A 33 -3.62 0.23 12.30
N PHE A 34 -2.92 -0.90 12.15
CA PHE A 34 -1.86 -1.28 13.09
C PHE A 34 -0.62 -0.40 12.96
N GLY A 35 -0.19 -0.09 11.75
CA GLY A 35 1.02 0.69 11.55
C GLY A 35 0.88 2.17 11.94
N LEU A 36 -0.33 2.75 11.89
CA LEU A 36 -0.56 4.10 12.41
C LEU A 36 -0.35 4.18 13.93
N VAL A 37 -0.78 3.17 14.69
CA VAL A 37 -0.51 3.08 16.13
C VAL A 37 1.00 3.01 16.40
N LEU A 38 1.75 2.28 15.56
CA LEU A 38 3.21 2.21 15.67
C LEU A 38 3.88 3.54 15.27
N SER A 39 3.40 4.19 14.21
CA SER A 39 3.90 5.48 13.74
C SER A 39 3.72 6.58 14.78
N GLU A 40 2.57 6.60 15.47
CA GLU A 40 2.32 7.52 16.59
C GLU A 40 3.29 7.27 17.75
N LYS A 41 3.55 6.00 18.08
CA LYS A 41 4.40 5.62 19.21
C LYS A 41 5.90 5.88 18.96
N TYR A 42 6.39 5.57 17.77
CA TYR A 42 7.83 5.56 17.48
C TYR A 42 8.30 6.75 16.64
N GLY A 43 7.36 7.59 16.19
CA GLY A 43 7.65 8.63 15.22
C GLY A 43 7.75 8.03 13.82
N GLY A 44 6.94 8.57 12.92
CA GLY A 44 6.90 8.19 11.52
C GLY A 44 5.98 9.13 10.80
N ASP A 45 6.25 9.37 9.52
CA ASP A 45 5.36 10.15 8.66
C ASP A 45 4.14 9.28 8.30
N PRO A 46 2.94 9.60 8.82
CA PRO A 46 1.75 8.80 8.55
C PRO A 46 1.37 8.79 7.07
N GLU A 47 1.76 9.80 6.31
CA GLU A 47 1.44 9.93 4.89
C GLU A 47 2.30 8.99 4.06
N VAL A 48 3.61 9.01 4.30
CA VAL A 48 4.56 8.07 3.67
C VAL A 48 4.19 6.64 4.05
N PHE A 49 3.84 6.38 5.31
CA PHE A 49 3.44 5.06 5.76
C PHE A 49 2.17 4.56 5.05
N LYS A 50 1.10 5.37 5.01
CA LYS A 50 -0.15 5.00 4.32
C LYS A 50 0.09 4.73 2.84
N ALA A 51 0.87 5.59 2.16
CA ALA A 51 1.19 5.41 0.76
C ALA A 51 1.98 4.12 0.51
N ALA A 52 2.96 3.81 1.36
CA ALA A 52 3.69 2.55 1.29
C ALA A 52 2.76 1.35 1.50
N ALA A 53 1.91 1.39 2.53
CA ALA A 53 0.99 0.30 2.86
C ALA A 53 -0.02 0.01 1.73
N TYR A 54 -0.60 1.05 1.11
CA TYR A 54 -1.52 0.90 -0.02
C TYR A 54 -0.90 0.22 -1.24
N LEU A 55 0.41 0.31 -1.41
CA LEU A 55 1.11 -0.15 -2.62
C LEU A 55 2.07 -1.33 -2.38
N HIS A 56 2.24 -1.80 -1.13
CA HIS A 56 3.29 -2.77 -0.79
C HIS A 56 3.11 -4.16 -1.42
N ASP A 57 1.86 -4.55 -1.72
CA ASP A 57 1.50 -5.89 -2.18
C ASP A 57 1.03 -5.94 -3.65
N LEU A 58 1.29 -4.91 -4.45
CA LEU A 58 0.86 -4.85 -5.86
C LEU A 58 1.32 -6.06 -6.71
N ALA A 59 2.50 -6.60 -6.44
CA ALA A 59 3.03 -7.76 -7.15
C ALA A 59 2.40 -9.10 -6.72
N ARG A 60 1.64 -9.16 -5.60
CA ARG A 60 1.06 -10.40 -5.06
C ARG A 60 -0.05 -11.02 -5.91
N ASN A 61 -0.50 -10.31 -6.93
CA ASN A 61 -1.43 -10.87 -7.92
C ASN A 61 -0.77 -11.94 -8.80
N ASP A 62 0.56 -11.96 -8.90
CA ASP A 62 1.30 -12.97 -9.63
C ASP A 62 2.05 -13.89 -8.63
N PRO A 63 1.72 -15.21 -8.60
CA PRO A 63 2.31 -16.14 -7.65
C PRO A 63 3.82 -16.39 -7.88
N ASN A 64 4.39 -15.96 -9.00
CA ASN A 64 5.82 -16.06 -9.26
C ASN A 64 6.64 -15.04 -8.46
N PHE A 65 6.01 -13.96 -7.98
CA PHE A 65 6.66 -12.97 -7.13
C PHE A 65 6.45 -13.30 -5.66
N ILE A 66 7.46 -13.92 -5.04
CA ILE A 66 7.46 -14.29 -3.62
C ILE A 66 8.58 -13.60 -2.85
N GLY A 67 8.35 -13.37 -1.55
CA GLY A 67 9.35 -12.80 -0.65
C GLY A 67 9.93 -11.48 -1.15
N GLY A 68 11.26 -11.40 -1.22
CA GLY A 68 11.97 -10.19 -1.62
C GLY A 68 11.73 -9.76 -3.08
N ASP A 69 11.41 -10.68 -3.98
CA ASP A 69 11.09 -10.33 -5.38
C ASP A 69 9.74 -9.62 -5.47
N SER A 70 8.75 -10.06 -4.69
CA SER A 70 7.46 -9.38 -4.56
C SER A 70 7.63 -7.95 -4.05
N ALA A 71 8.42 -7.75 -2.99
CA ALA A 71 8.65 -6.42 -2.43
C ALA A 71 9.31 -5.47 -3.44
N ARG A 72 10.31 -5.93 -4.19
CA ARG A 72 10.99 -5.13 -5.23
C ARG A 72 10.05 -4.79 -6.38
N GLU A 73 9.28 -5.76 -6.86
CA GLU A 73 8.36 -5.54 -7.96
C GLU A 73 7.20 -4.63 -7.56
N SER A 74 6.64 -4.78 -6.36
CA SER A 74 5.64 -3.85 -5.82
C SER A 74 6.16 -2.42 -5.76
N ALA A 75 7.40 -2.20 -5.31
CA ALA A 75 8.01 -0.88 -5.31
C ALA A 75 8.18 -0.29 -6.73
N ARG A 76 8.55 -1.12 -7.71
CA ARG A 76 8.63 -0.74 -9.12
C ARG A 76 7.26 -0.31 -9.68
N LEU A 77 6.21 -1.07 -9.36
CA LEU A 77 4.82 -0.79 -9.75
C LEU A 77 4.23 0.44 -9.05
N ALA A 78 4.66 0.72 -7.80
CA ALA A 78 4.21 1.86 -7.01
C ALA A 78 4.68 3.20 -7.57
N ARG A 79 5.89 3.27 -8.12
CA ARG A 79 6.51 4.51 -8.61
C ARG A 79 5.61 5.33 -9.56
N PRO A 80 5.09 4.79 -10.69
CA PRO A 80 4.22 5.57 -11.58
C PRO A 80 2.88 5.98 -10.95
N ILE A 81 2.42 5.31 -9.88
CA ILE A 81 1.20 5.67 -9.16
C ILE A 81 1.45 6.88 -8.25
N LEU A 82 2.65 6.97 -7.65
CA LEU A 82 3.06 8.07 -6.77
C LEU A 82 3.45 9.33 -7.55
N GLU A 83 3.98 9.16 -8.76
CA GLU A 83 4.37 10.27 -9.64
C GLU A 83 3.17 10.92 -10.37
N GLY A 84 1.99 10.29 -10.32
CA GLY A 84 0.72 10.76 -10.91
C GLY A 84 -0.26 11.35 -9.91
#